data_AF-A0A351MTI6-F1
#
_entry.id   AF-A0A351MTI6-F1
#
_cell.length_a   1.000
_cell.length_b   1.000
_cell.length_c   1.000
_cell.angle_alpha   90.00
_cell.angle_beta   90.00
_cell.angle_gamma   90.00
#
_symmetry.space_group_name_H-M   'P 1'
#
loop_
_entity.id
_entity.type
_entity.pdbx_description
1 polymer ?
#
loop_
_entity_poly.entity_id
_entity_poly.type
_entity_poly.pdbx_seq_one_letter_code
_entity_poly.pdbx_strand_id
1 'polypeptide(L)'
;MTTATKPRFTLEFEKPIRELEDQVAKLRASSEGAGMDAAKELTSLEAKLDKTRREIYGNLTPWQRVQLARHPRRPYSLDYISLLFDDFQELHGDRLYMDDESTVGGTAIFEGKPVVVIGQQKGRDTKENLRRNFGCPNPEGYRKALRLMRLAERFKLPIVTLVDTPGAFPGIGSEERHVAEAIAVNLREMSQFKVPIVTFVIGEGGSGGALGIAVSDRVYILENAYYSVISPEGC
;
A
#
# COMPACT_ATOMS: atom_id res chain seq x y z
N MET A 1 16.99 -3.65 -30.36
CA MET A 1 16.85 -4.44 -29.12
C MET A 1 15.38 -4.43 -28.75
N THR A 2 14.68 -5.53 -29.03
CA THR A 2 13.25 -5.72 -28.80
C THR A 2 12.96 -5.62 -27.31
N THR A 3 12.27 -4.56 -26.88
CA THR A 3 11.71 -4.44 -25.54
C THR A 3 10.63 -5.50 -25.39
N ALA A 4 11.00 -6.69 -24.94
CA ALA A 4 10.04 -7.67 -24.46
C ALA A 4 9.29 -7.03 -23.28
N THR A 5 8.11 -6.49 -23.55
CA THR A 5 7.20 -5.95 -22.54
C THR A 5 6.89 -7.07 -21.57
N LYS A 6 7.40 -6.96 -20.33
CA LYS A 6 7.06 -7.88 -19.24
C LYS A 6 5.54 -8.09 -19.21
N PRO A 7 5.05 -9.33 -19.00
CA PRO A 7 3.62 -9.59 -18.92
C PRO A 7 2.98 -8.65 -17.90
N ARG A 8 2.01 -7.85 -18.37
CA ARG A 8 1.23 -6.96 -17.53
C ARG A 8 0.13 -7.78 -16.89
N PHE A 9 0.18 -7.90 -15.56
CA PHE A 9 -0.93 -8.43 -14.78
C PHE A 9 -2.19 -7.64 -15.11
N THR A 10 -3.27 -8.34 -15.46
CA THR A 10 -4.55 -7.76 -15.89
C THR A 10 -5.66 -8.45 -15.12
N LEU A 11 -6.52 -7.69 -14.47
CA LEU A 11 -7.69 -8.24 -13.79
C LEU A 11 -8.75 -8.63 -14.84
N GLU A 12 -9.58 -9.62 -14.52
CA GLU A 12 -10.60 -10.14 -15.45
C GLU A 12 -11.53 -9.02 -15.97
N PHE A 13 -11.95 -8.11 -15.10
CA PHE A 13 -12.82 -6.99 -15.47
C PHE A 13 -12.08 -5.87 -16.23
N GLU A 14 -10.75 -5.89 -16.28
CA GLU A 14 -9.93 -4.92 -17.03
C GLU A 14 -9.63 -5.40 -18.46
N LYS A 15 -9.98 -6.65 -18.82
CA LYS A 15 -9.76 -7.20 -20.18
C LYS A 15 -10.28 -6.29 -21.30
N PRO A 16 -11.49 -5.71 -21.23
CA PRO A 16 -11.99 -4.81 -22.29
C PRO A 16 -11.12 -3.55 -22.45
N ILE A 17 -10.62 -3.00 -21.34
CA ILE A 17 -9.71 -1.85 -21.34
C ILE A 17 -8.39 -2.27 -22.00
N ARG A 18 -7.88 -3.45 -21.63
CA ARG A 18 -6.61 -3.97 -22.13
C ARG A 18 -6.62 -4.21 -23.64
N GLU A 19 -7.70 -4.78 -24.16
CA GLU A 19 -7.87 -4.99 -25.60
C GLU A 19 -7.86 -3.66 -26.37
N LEU A 20 -8.53 -2.64 -25.84
CA LEU A 20 -8.53 -1.29 -26.43
C LEU A 20 -7.15 -0.62 -26.33
N GLU A 21 -6.43 -0.76 -25.22
CA GLU A 21 -5.05 -0.29 -25.08
C GLU A 21 -4.11 -0.92 -26.12
N ASP A 22 -4.25 -2.23 -26.35
CA ASP A 22 -3.42 -2.94 -27.31
C ASP A 22 -3.76 -2.56 -28.76
N GLN A 23 -5.03 -2.27 -29.06
CA GLN A 23 -5.44 -1.70 -30.35
C GLN A 23 -4.86 -0.29 -30.55
N VAL A 24 -4.97 0.59 -29.56
CA VAL A 24 -4.39 1.95 -29.58
C VAL A 24 -2.87 1.88 -29.75
N ALA A 25 -2.18 1.00 -29.01
CA ALA A 25 -0.73 0.85 -29.11
C ALA A 25 -0.28 0.37 -30.50
N LYS A 26 -0.99 -0.61 -31.08
CA LYS A 26 -0.73 -1.10 -32.44
C LYS A 26 -0.95 0.00 -33.48
N LEU A 27 -2.08 0.71 -33.41
CA LEU A 27 -2.40 1.77 -34.35
C LEU A 27 -1.39 2.93 -34.27
N ARG A 28 -0.95 3.30 -33.06
CA ARG A 28 0.13 4.28 -32.86
C ARG A 28 1.46 3.83 -33.46
N ALA A 29 1.84 2.57 -33.27
CA ALA A 29 3.07 2.03 -33.86
C ALA A 29 3.01 1.93 -35.39
N SER A 30 1.83 1.72 -35.97
CA SER A 30 1.61 1.63 -37.43
C SER A 30 1.33 2.98 -38.11
N SER A 31 1.18 4.08 -37.36
CA SER A 31 0.84 5.40 -37.91
C SER A 31 2.04 6.33 -38.12
N GLU A 32 3.27 5.86 -37.91
CA GLU A 32 4.49 6.52 -38.42
C GLU A 32 4.49 6.49 -39.97
N GLY A 33 3.78 7.43 -40.59
CA GLY A 33 3.63 7.58 -42.04
C GLY A 33 2.21 7.39 -42.60
N ALA A 34 1.22 7.07 -41.76
CA ALA A 34 -0.17 6.85 -42.20
C ALA A 34 -0.95 8.18 -42.20
N GLY A 35 -1.70 8.43 -43.28
CA GLY A 35 -2.41 9.70 -43.52
C GLY A 35 -3.54 10.03 -42.53
N MET A 36 -4.28 11.08 -42.86
CA MET A 36 -5.31 11.73 -42.02
C MET A 36 -6.41 10.79 -41.49
N ASP A 37 -6.65 9.64 -42.11
CA ASP A 37 -7.64 8.65 -41.67
C ASP A 37 -7.19 7.85 -40.44
N ALA A 38 -5.90 7.50 -40.34
CA ALA A 38 -5.35 6.78 -39.18
C ALA A 38 -5.42 7.64 -37.90
N ALA A 39 -5.23 8.96 -38.03
CA ALA A 39 -5.35 9.90 -36.92
C ALA A 39 -6.80 10.00 -36.38
N LYS A 40 -7.80 9.96 -37.26
CA LYS A 40 -9.22 9.97 -36.86
C LYS A 40 -9.61 8.68 -36.15
N GLU A 41 -9.16 7.53 -36.66
CA GLU A 41 -9.41 6.23 -36.02
C GLU A 41 -8.75 6.15 -34.65
N LEU A 42 -7.51 6.65 -34.51
CA LEU A 42 -6.81 6.72 -33.23
C LEU A 42 -7.60 7.52 -32.20
N THR A 43 -8.06 8.71 -32.60
CA THR A 43 -8.86 9.59 -31.72
C THR A 43 -10.15 8.91 -31.26
N SER A 44 -10.82 8.18 -32.16
CA SER A 44 -12.03 7.41 -31.85
C SER A 44 -11.77 6.28 -30.86
N LEU A 45 -10.68 5.52 -31.05
CA LEU A 45 -10.29 4.45 -30.14
C LEU A 45 -9.89 4.96 -28.76
N GLU A 46 -9.18 6.09 -28.69
CA GLU A 46 -8.82 6.74 -27.41
C GLU A 46 -10.07 7.21 -26.66
N ALA A 47 -11.03 7.83 -27.35
CA ALA A 47 -12.31 8.22 -26.74
C ALA A 47 -13.11 7.00 -26.24
N LYS A 48 -13.10 5.90 -27.00
CA LYS A 48 -13.74 4.64 -26.59
C LYS A 48 -13.05 4.04 -25.36
N LEU A 49 -11.72 4.01 -25.34
CA LEU A 49 -10.91 3.55 -24.22
C LEU A 49 -11.25 4.34 -22.93
N ASP A 50 -11.28 5.67 -23.01
CA ASP A 50 -11.60 6.52 -21.86
C ASP A 50 -13.03 6.32 -21.36
N LYS A 51 -13.99 6.17 -22.28
CA LYS A 51 -15.39 5.85 -21.92
C LYS A 51 -15.48 4.50 -21.20
N THR A 52 -14.88 3.45 -21.76
CA THR A 52 -14.88 2.11 -21.18
C THR A 52 -14.18 2.07 -19.81
N ARG A 53 -13.08 2.81 -19.63
CA ARG A 53 -12.42 2.98 -18.33
C ARG A 53 -13.36 3.59 -17.29
N ARG A 54 -14.05 4.69 -17.63
CA ARG A 54 -14.99 5.34 -16.72
C ARG A 54 -16.16 4.44 -16.35
N GLU A 55 -16.71 3.71 -17.31
CA GLU A 55 -17.81 2.77 -17.07
C GLU A 55 -17.40 1.63 -16.13
N ILE A 56 -16.22 1.04 -16.33
CA ILE A 56 -15.71 -0.07 -15.51
C ILE A 56 -15.34 0.42 -14.10
N TYR A 57 -14.45 1.42 -13.99
CA TYR A 57 -13.99 1.89 -12.68
C TYR A 57 -15.08 2.65 -11.90
N GLY A 58 -16.07 3.23 -12.59
CA GLY A 58 -17.24 3.86 -11.96
C GLY A 58 -18.23 2.86 -11.34
N ASN A 59 -18.24 1.61 -11.80
CA ASN A 59 -19.22 0.60 -11.38
C ASN A 59 -18.56 -0.68 -10.81
N LEU A 60 -17.42 -0.55 -10.13
CA LEU A 60 -16.73 -1.68 -9.52
C LEU A 60 -17.58 -2.35 -8.45
N THR A 61 -17.68 -3.68 -8.50
CA THR A 61 -18.24 -4.47 -7.42
C THR A 61 -17.32 -4.47 -6.19
N PRO A 62 -17.83 -4.76 -4.98
CA PRO A 62 -16.99 -4.86 -3.78
C PRO A 62 -15.80 -5.82 -3.96
N TRP A 63 -16.02 -6.96 -4.61
CA TRP A 63 -14.94 -7.93 -4.87
C TRP A 63 -13.89 -7.39 -5.84
N GLN A 64 -14.30 -6.66 -6.89
CA GLN A 64 -13.37 -6.04 -7.82
C GLN A 64 -12.50 -4.98 -7.12
N ARG A 65 -13.06 -4.24 -6.15
CA ARG A 65 -12.27 -3.33 -5.29
C ARG A 65 -11.25 -4.08 -4.42
N VAL A 66 -11.62 -5.23 -3.86
CA VAL A 66 -10.67 -6.12 -3.15
C VAL A 66 -9.54 -6.57 -4.07
N GLN A 67 -9.85 -6.95 -5.32
CA GLN A 67 -8.83 -7.31 -6.31
C GLN A 67 -7.89 -6.15 -6.63
N LEU A 68 -8.37 -4.90 -6.67
CA LEU A 68 -7.54 -3.70 -6.81
C LEU A 68 -6.70 -3.40 -5.55
N ALA A 69 -7.24 -3.64 -4.35
CA ALA A 69 -6.49 -3.54 -3.09
C ALA A 69 -5.29 -4.51 -3.06
N ARG A 70 -5.45 -5.67 -3.70
CA ARG A 70 -4.44 -6.73 -3.80
C ARG A 70 -3.64 -6.71 -5.11
N HIS A 71 -3.81 -5.67 -5.92
CA HIS A 71 -3.16 -5.60 -7.22
C HIS A 71 -1.63 -5.65 -7.04
N PRO A 72 -0.87 -6.52 -7.76
CA PRO A 72 0.57 -6.68 -7.56
C PRO A 72 1.40 -5.41 -7.80
N ARG A 73 0.85 -4.46 -8.56
CA ARG A 73 1.47 -3.15 -8.81
C ARG A 73 0.86 -2.01 -8.02
N ARG A 74 0.00 -2.30 -7.04
CA ARG A 74 -0.47 -1.28 -6.12
C ARG A 74 0.74 -0.61 -5.44
N PRO A 75 0.76 0.72 -5.28
CA PRO A 75 1.82 1.37 -4.52
C PRO A 75 1.82 0.92 -3.05
N TYR A 76 2.98 0.59 -2.53
CA TYR A 76 3.23 0.22 -1.14
C TYR A 76 3.80 1.41 -0.36
N SER A 77 4.00 1.24 0.95
CA SER A 77 4.46 2.31 1.85
C SER A 77 5.70 3.06 1.34
N LEU A 78 6.74 2.36 0.90
CA LEU A 78 7.97 2.98 0.40
C LEU A 78 7.77 3.77 -0.90
N ASP A 79 6.80 3.39 -1.75
CA ASP A 79 6.49 4.17 -2.95
C ASP A 79 5.90 5.54 -2.55
N TYR A 80 4.94 5.56 -1.63
CA TYR A 80 4.39 6.82 -1.11
C TYR A 80 5.44 7.64 -0.37
N ILE A 81 6.28 7.00 0.45
CA ILE A 81 7.35 7.68 1.17
C ILE A 81 8.29 8.39 0.19
N SER A 82 8.72 7.70 -0.87
CA SER A 82 9.61 8.28 -1.88
C SER A 82 8.99 9.40 -2.72
N LEU A 83 7.67 9.44 -2.85
CA LEU A 83 6.95 10.40 -3.69
C LEU A 83 6.48 11.64 -2.91
N LEU A 84 6.22 11.49 -1.61
CA LEU A 84 5.55 12.51 -0.80
C LEU A 84 6.45 13.15 0.26
N PHE A 85 7.55 12.50 0.64
CA PHE A 85 8.38 12.96 1.75
C PHE A 85 9.82 13.17 1.30
N ASP A 86 10.40 14.26 1.80
CA ASP A 86 11.81 14.60 1.62
C ASP A 86 12.63 14.07 2.81
N ASP A 87 13.94 13.87 2.60
CA ASP A 87 14.92 13.49 3.64
C ASP A 87 14.49 12.30 4.52
N PHE A 88 13.83 11.29 3.93
CA PHE A 88 13.44 10.09 4.66
C PHE A 88 14.67 9.31 5.15
N GLN A 89 14.75 9.11 6.47
CA GLN A 89 15.77 8.29 7.12
C GLN A 89 15.11 7.10 7.81
N GLU A 90 15.23 5.92 7.21
CA GLU A 90 14.69 4.69 7.79
C GLU A 90 15.42 4.31 9.08
N LEU A 91 14.66 3.96 10.12
CA LEU A 91 15.16 3.61 11.44
C LEU A 91 14.78 2.17 11.81
N HIS A 92 15.79 1.32 11.99
CA HIS A 92 15.62 -0.12 12.16
C HIS A 92 15.54 -0.59 13.63
N GLY A 93 14.93 -1.77 13.81
CA GLY A 93 14.95 -2.56 15.05
C GLY A 93 13.94 -2.11 16.11
N ASP A 94 13.53 -3.05 16.96
CA ASP A 94 12.65 -2.82 18.12
C ASP A 94 13.42 -2.58 19.43
N ARG A 95 14.75 -2.85 19.43
CA ARG A 95 15.64 -2.84 20.62
C ARG A 95 15.39 -3.96 21.62
N LEU A 96 14.66 -5.00 21.23
CA LEU A 96 14.34 -6.15 22.07
C LEU A 96 14.69 -7.48 21.40
N TYR A 97 14.31 -7.65 20.12
CA TYR A 97 14.46 -8.92 19.41
C TYR A 97 15.12 -8.74 18.05
N MET A 98 14.44 -8.11 17.08
CA MET A 98 14.98 -7.95 15.72
C MET A 98 14.37 -6.75 14.98
N ASP A 99 14.87 -6.50 13.77
CA ASP A 99 14.22 -5.61 12.80
C ASP A 99 13.23 -6.40 11.94
N ASP A 100 11.97 -6.02 11.95
CA ASP A 100 10.95 -6.62 11.09
C ASP A 100 10.87 -5.85 9.76
N GLU A 101 11.24 -6.51 8.67
CA GLU A 101 11.26 -5.91 7.33
C GLU A 101 9.86 -5.66 6.74
N SER A 102 8.81 -6.25 7.34
CA SER A 102 7.42 -5.96 6.96
C SER A 102 6.90 -4.64 7.53
N THR A 103 7.63 -4.02 8.47
CA THR A 103 7.31 -2.71 9.05
C THR A 103 8.45 -1.74 8.80
N VAL A 104 8.23 -0.77 7.92
CA VAL A 104 9.19 0.30 7.62
C VAL A 104 8.82 1.56 8.38
N GLY A 105 9.79 2.42 8.67
CA GLY A 105 9.49 3.71 9.26
C GLY A 105 10.71 4.49 9.69
N GLY A 106 10.52 5.79 9.89
CA GLY A 106 11.63 6.71 10.09
C GLY A 106 11.18 8.17 10.16
N THR A 107 12.16 9.06 10.31
CA THR A 107 11.93 10.51 10.23
C THR A 107 11.92 10.95 8.77
N ALA A 108 11.08 11.92 8.43
CA ALA A 108 11.05 12.53 7.11
C ALA A 108 10.58 14.00 7.20
N ILE A 109 10.57 14.70 6.07
CA ILE A 109 10.00 16.04 5.93
C ILE A 109 8.79 15.96 5.00
N PHE A 110 7.66 16.51 5.44
CA PHE A 110 6.44 16.65 4.63
C PHE A 110 6.07 18.13 4.56
N GLU A 111 6.06 18.71 3.36
CA GLU A 111 5.79 20.14 3.13
C GLU A 111 6.59 21.07 4.06
N GLY A 112 7.89 20.77 4.23
CA GLY A 112 8.79 21.53 5.11
C GLY A 112 8.63 21.27 6.62
N LYS A 113 7.75 20.33 7.03
CA LYS A 113 7.55 19.96 8.44
C LYS A 113 8.16 18.60 8.75
N PRO A 114 8.94 18.46 9.85
CA PRO A 114 9.45 17.16 10.26
C PRO A 114 8.32 16.28 10.79
N VAL A 115 8.31 15.03 10.37
CA VAL A 115 7.31 14.02 10.72
C VAL A 115 7.98 12.66 10.96
N VAL A 116 7.27 11.76 11.63
CA VAL A 116 7.62 10.33 11.64
C VAL A 116 6.61 9.59 10.80
N VAL A 117 7.09 8.86 9.80
CA VAL A 117 6.27 8.00 8.94
C VAL A 117 6.54 6.54 9.24
N ILE A 118 5.47 5.73 9.33
CA ILE A 118 5.54 4.29 9.63
C ILE A 118 4.59 3.59 8.66
N GLY A 119 4.94 2.43 8.13
CA GLY A 119 4.03 1.68 7.28
C GLY A 119 4.32 0.20 7.20
N GLN A 120 3.29 -0.57 6.86
CA GLN A 120 3.47 -1.97 6.48
C GLN A 120 3.99 -2.03 5.04
N GLN A 121 4.97 -2.88 4.79
CA GLN A 121 5.66 -2.97 3.52
C GLN A 121 5.60 -4.38 2.96
N LYS A 122 4.94 -4.51 1.81
CA LYS A 122 4.92 -5.71 0.98
C LYS A 122 6.12 -5.78 0.03
N GLY A 123 6.28 -6.91 -0.66
CA GLY A 123 7.30 -7.09 -1.68
C GLY A 123 6.78 -6.96 -3.11
N ARG A 124 7.62 -6.45 -4.01
CA ARG A 124 7.34 -6.37 -5.46
C ARG A 124 7.53 -7.70 -6.18
N ASP A 125 8.44 -8.54 -5.69
CA ASP A 125 8.74 -9.86 -6.24
C ASP A 125 8.69 -10.94 -5.15
N THR A 126 8.83 -12.21 -5.55
CA THR A 126 8.76 -13.35 -4.64
C THR A 126 9.81 -13.28 -3.54
N LYS A 127 11.04 -12.84 -3.86
CA LYS A 127 12.13 -12.77 -2.89
C LYS A 127 11.83 -11.70 -1.85
N GLU A 128 11.38 -10.53 -2.29
CA GLU A 128 11.02 -9.44 -1.39
C GLU A 128 9.79 -9.78 -0.56
N ASN A 129 8.79 -10.44 -1.15
CA ASN A 129 7.59 -10.87 -0.43
C ASN A 129 7.91 -11.84 0.70
N LEU A 130 8.76 -12.85 0.44
CA LEU A 130 9.22 -13.77 1.48
C LEU A 130 9.98 -13.03 2.59
N ARG A 131 10.88 -12.12 2.20
CA ARG A 131 11.68 -11.34 3.15
C ARG A 131 10.82 -10.44 4.04
N ARG A 132 9.78 -9.84 3.48
CA ARG A 132 8.87 -8.92 4.19
C ARG A 132 7.60 -9.60 4.69
N ASN A 133 7.56 -10.93 4.75
CA ASN A 133 6.40 -11.71 5.19
C ASN A 133 5.10 -11.28 4.51
N PHE A 134 5.13 -10.91 3.23
CA PHE A 134 3.98 -10.40 2.47
C PHE A 134 3.29 -9.18 3.11
N GLY A 135 4.04 -8.37 3.87
CA GLY A 135 3.52 -7.24 4.63
C GLY A 135 2.78 -7.63 5.91
N CYS A 136 2.92 -8.87 6.40
CA CYS A 136 2.36 -9.33 7.67
C CYS A 136 3.39 -9.18 8.80
N PRO A 137 3.21 -8.24 9.75
CA PRO A 137 4.18 -8.03 10.81
C PRO A 137 4.15 -9.10 11.89
N ASN A 138 5.35 -9.43 12.37
CA ASN A 138 5.60 -10.14 13.61
C ASN A 138 5.53 -9.15 14.81
N PRO A 139 5.59 -9.63 16.06
CA PRO A 139 5.47 -8.78 17.26
C PRO A 139 6.52 -7.65 17.31
N GLU A 140 7.76 -7.96 16.94
CA GLU A 140 8.87 -7.01 16.79
C GLU A 140 8.55 -5.85 15.82
N GLY A 141 7.74 -6.06 14.78
CA GLY A 141 7.30 -5.01 13.87
C GLY A 141 6.40 -3.99 14.58
N TYR A 142 5.42 -4.47 15.36
CA TYR A 142 4.58 -3.58 16.18
C TYR A 142 5.39 -2.84 17.25
N ARG A 143 6.33 -3.52 17.91
CA ARG A 143 7.23 -2.91 18.90
C ARG A 143 8.15 -1.85 18.27
N LYS A 144 8.69 -2.11 17.07
CA LYS A 144 9.43 -1.13 16.26
C LYS A 144 8.56 0.08 15.94
N ALA A 145 7.33 -0.13 15.46
CA ALA A 145 6.39 0.96 15.18
C ALA A 145 6.15 1.82 16.43
N LEU A 146 5.85 1.21 17.58
CA LEU A 146 5.64 1.94 18.82
C LEU A 146 6.89 2.69 19.30
N ARG A 147 8.08 2.11 19.15
CA ARG A 147 9.34 2.82 19.44
C ARG A 147 9.47 4.10 18.61
N LEU A 148 9.12 4.04 17.32
CA LEU A 148 9.14 5.21 16.43
C LEU A 148 8.06 6.23 16.79
N MET A 149 6.86 5.78 17.18
CA MET A 149 5.82 6.69 17.65
C MET A 149 6.21 7.39 18.96
N ARG A 150 6.84 6.68 19.90
CA ARG A 150 7.40 7.28 21.13
C ARG A 150 8.52 8.28 20.85
N LEU A 151 9.31 8.05 19.79
CA LEU A 151 10.30 9.02 19.32
C LEU A 151 9.59 10.30 18.84
N ALA A 152 8.57 10.16 18.00
CA ALA A 152 7.75 11.30 17.55
C ALA A 152 7.15 12.08 18.73
N GLU A 153 6.50 11.39 19.68
CA GLU A 153 5.93 12.02 20.87
C GLU A 153 6.98 12.82 21.66
N ARG A 154 8.17 12.25 21.90
CA ARG A 154 9.25 12.90 22.62
C ARG A 154 9.70 14.21 21.96
N PHE A 155 9.76 14.21 20.63
CA PHE A 155 10.20 15.36 19.84
C PHE A 155 9.04 16.22 19.33
N LYS A 156 7.81 15.93 19.78
CA LYS A 156 6.58 16.63 19.39
C LYS A 156 6.36 16.66 17.86
N LEU A 157 6.70 15.57 17.19
CA LEU A 157 6.55 15.42 15.74
C LEU A 157 5.21 14.74 15.41
N PRO A 158 4.49 15.19 14.36
CA PRO A 158 3.34 14.47 13.84
C PRO A 158 3.71 13.07 13.35
N ILE A 159 2.77 12.14 13.46
CA ILE A 159 2.91 10.76 13.02
C ILE A 159 2.00 10.52 11.81
N VAL A 160 2.55 9.91 10.76
CA VAL A 160 1.80 9.40 9.61
C VAL A 160 1.95 7.89 9.55
N THR A 161 0.84 7.16 9.48
CA THR A 161 0.86 5.70 9.32
C THR A 161 0.25 5.26 8.00
N LEU A 162 0.90 4.31 7.33
CA LEU A 162 0.49 3.74 6.05
C LEU A 162 0.14 2.27 6.25
N VAL A 163 -1.16 1.96 6.20
CA VAL A 163 -1.69 0.62 6.44
C VAL A 163 -1.84 -0.15 5.13
N ASP A 164 -1.12 -1.26 5.02
CA ASP A 164 -1.21 -2.21 3.92
C ASP A 164 -0.75 -3.61 4.34
N THR A 165 -1.62 -4.31 5.06
CA THR A 165 -1.35 -5.64 5.57
C THR A 165 -2.57 -6.57 5.43
N PRO A 166 -2.37 -7.83 5.01
CA PRO A 166 -3.38 -8.87 5.14
C PRO A 166 -3.75 -9.16 6.60
N GLY A 167 -2.84 -8.87 7.54
CA GLY A 167 -3.00 -9.11 8.98
C GLY A 167 -1.65 -9.32 9.67
N ALA A 168 -1.67 -9.51 10.98
CA ALA A 168 -0.47 -9.91 11.72
C ALA A 168 -0.03 -11.32 11.29
N PHE A 169 1.27 -11.61 11.34
CA PHE A 169 1.80 -12.90 10.92
C PHE A 169 1.32 -14.02 11.87
N PRO A 170 0.52 -15.01 11.40
CA PRO A 170 -0.06 -16.05 12.25
C PRO A 170 0.86 -17.27 12.36
N GLY A 171 2.07 -17.07 12.89
CA GLY A 171 3.09 -18.12 13.01
C GLY A 171 3.47 -18.46 14.44
N ILE A 172 4.02 -19.66 14.67
CA ILE A 172 4.44 -20.14 16.02
C ILE A 172 5.36 -19.13 16.70
N GLY A 173 6.41 -18.66 16.01
CA GLY A 173 7.32 -17.67 16.59
C GLY A 173 6.64 -16.33 16.92
N SER A 174 5.60 -15.95 16.17
CA SER A 174 4.80 -14.75 16.42
C SER A 174 4.01 -14.89 17.73
N GLU A 175 3.42 -16.07 17.95
CA GLU A 175 2.71 -16.42 19.19
C GLU A 175 3.65 -16.51 20.39
N GLU A 176 4.78 -17.22 20.27
CA GLU A 176 5.80 -17.33 21.33
C GLU A 176 6.37 -15.98 21.75
N ARG A 177 6.40 -15.02 20.82
CA ARG A 177 6.83 -13.63 21.05
C ARG A 177 5.67 -12.67 21.36
N HIS A 178 4.46 -13.19 21.59
CA HIS A 178 3.30 -12.47 22.08
C HIS A 178 2.75 -11.41 21.12
N VAL A 179 2.36 -11.80 19.90
CA VAL A 179 1.76 -10.88 18.91
C VAL A 179 0.52 -10.14 19.43
N ALA A 180 -0.33 -10.82 20.21
CA ALA A 180 -1.51 -10.22 20.81
C ALA A 180 -1.13 -9.10 21.81
N GLU A 181 -0.08 -9.31 22.61
CA GLU A 181 0.45 -8.29 23.53
C GLU A 181 1.01 -7.10 22.77
N ALA A 182 1.83 -7.35 21.74
CA ALA A 182 2.46 -6.29 20.97
C ALA A 182 1.40 -5.39 20.29
N ILE A 183 0.35 -5.97 19.73
CA ILE A 183 -0.79 -5.21 19.19
C ILE A 183 -1.52 -4.46 20.31
N ALA A 184 -1.91 -5.14 21.39
CA ALA A 184 -2.68 -4.53 22.47
C ALA A 184 -1.96 -3.35 23.14
N VAL A 185 -0.64 -3.48 23.34
CA VAL A 185 0.20 -2.40 23.86
C VAL A 185 0.25 -1.23 22.88
N ASN A 186 0.41 -1.48 21.57
CA ASN A 186 0.32 -0.41 20.59
C ASN A 186 -1.03 0.33 20.67
N LEU A 187 -2.16 -0.38 20.70
CA LEU A 187 -3.49 0.25 20.81
C LEU A 187 -3.60 1.15 22.05
N ARG A 188 -3.14 0.64 23.21
CA ARG A 188 -3.14 1.38 24.47
C ARG A 188 -2.29 2.64 24.39
N GLU A 189 -1.05 2.52 23.95
CA GLU A 189 -0.10 3.64 23.94
C GLU A 189 -0.48 4.70 22.90
N MET A 190 -0.92 4.27 21.71
CA MET A 190 -1.37 5.17 20.65
C MET A 190 -2.55 6.04 21.10
N SER A 191 -3.44 5.52 21.95
CA SER A 191 -4.57 6.29 22.50
C SER A 191 -4.15 7.43 23.44
N GLN A 192 -2.89 7.45 23.88
CA GLN A 192 -2.39 8.38 24.91
C GLN A 192 -1.48 9.48 24.34
N PHE A 193 -0.96 9.31 23.12
CA PHE A 193 -0.09 10.29 22.47
C PHE A 193 -0.76 11.66 22.35
N LYS A 194 0.05 12.72 22.40
CA LYS A 194 -0.38 14.12 22.33
C LYS A 194 -0.01 14.76 21.00
N VAL A 195 0.88 14.13 20.23
CA VAL A 195 1.15 14.54 18.86
C VAL A 195 0.03 14.09 17.91
N PRO A 196 -0.24 14.85 16.82
CA PRO A 196 -1.21 14.43 15.83
C PRO A 196 -0.81 13.14 15.13
N ILE A 197 -1.76 12.23 14.96
CA ILE A 197 -1.59 10.96 14.22
C ILE A 197 -2.60 10.93 13.07
N VAL A 198 -2.11 10.69 11.85
CA VAL A 198 -2.95 10.49 10.67
C VAL A 198 -2.65 9.14 10.03
N THR A 199 -3.67 8.31 9.88
CA THR A 199 -3.57 6.99 9.24
C THR A 199 -4.14 7.02 7.83
N PHE A 200 -3.44 6.41 6.89
CA PHE A 200 -3.94 6.12 5.54
C PHE A 200 -3.95 4.61 5.30
N VAL A 201 -5.12 4.02 5.07
CA VAL A 201 -5.25 2.66 4.56
C VAL A 201 -5.02 2.70 3.05
N ILE A 202 -3.79 2.38 2.66
CA ILE A 202 -3.33 2.49 1.28
C ILE A 202 -3.54 1.21 0.49
N GLY A 203 -3.84 0.07 1.13
CA GLY A 203 -4.12 -1.21 0.47
C GLY A 203 -5.05 -2.09 1.26
N GLU A 204 -4.52 -3.12 1.90
CA GLU A 204 -5.29 -4.03 2.76
C GLU A 204 -5.25 -3.56 4.22
N GLY A 205 -6.42 -3.40 4.84
CA GLY A 205 -6.58 -3.14 6.27
C GLY A 205 -7.01 -4.39 7.01
N GLY A 206 -6.10 -5.35 7.17
CA GLY A 206 -6.38 -6.66 7.78
C GLY A 206 -6.42 -6.66 9.31
N SER A 207 -7.62 -6.72 9.89
CA SER A 207 -7.88 -7.07 11.30
C SER A 207 -7.06 -6.27 12.32
N GLY A 208 -6.75 -6.89 13.46
CA GLY A 208 -5.90 -6.33 14.52
C GLY A 208 -4.49 -5.98 14.05
N GLY A 209 -3.98 -6.64 13.00
CA GLY A 209 -2.66 -6.33 12.46
C GLY A 209 -2.59 -4.96 11.77
N ALA A 210 -3.63 -4.59 11.03
CA ALA A 210 -3.79 -3.22 10.56
C ALA A 210 -4.01 -2.25 11.73
N LEU A 211 -4.90 -2.62 12.66
CA LEU A 211 -5.26 -1.76 13.79
C LEU A 211 -4.06 -1.42 14.71
N GLY A 212 -3.08 -2.32 14.81
CA GLY A 212 -1.87 -2.16 15.62
C GLY A 212 -1.00 -0.94 15.27
N ILE A 213 -1.26 -0.25 14.16
CA ILE A 213 -0.65 1.04 13.81
C ILE A 213 -1.66 2.11 13.36
N ALA A 214 -2.96 1.91 13.59
CA ALA A 214 -4.02 2.74 12.99
C ALA A 214 -4.87 3.54 13.98
N VAL A 215 -4.66 3.40 15.29
CA VAL A 215 -5.28 4.26 16.31
C VAL A 215 -4.78 5.69 16.14
N SER A 216 -5.64 6.59 15.67
CA SER A 216 -5.22 7.90 15.19
C SER A 216 -6.34 8.94 15.27
N ASP A 217 -5.98 10.23 15.18
CA ASP A 217 -6.96 11.32 15.18
C ASP A 217 -7.80 11.33 13.90
N ARG A 218 -7.20 10.92 12.78
CA ARG A 218 -7.85 10.85 11.47
C ARG A 218 -7.43 9.59 10.74
N VAL A 219 -8.43 8.86 10.23
CA VAL A 219 -8.24 7.69 9.38
C VAL A 219 -8.82 7.99 8.00
N TYR A 220 -7.98 7.86 6.97
CA TYR A 220 -8.37 7.93 5.57
C TYR A 220 -8.22 6.56 4.93
N ILE A 221 -9.12 6.22 4.02
CA ILE A 221 -9.10 4.95 3.29
C ILE A 221 -9.14 5.29 1.81
N LEU A 222 -8.18 4.78 1.02
CA LEU A 222 -8.20 4.98 -0.42
C LEU A 222 -9.43 4.29 -1.03
N GLU A 223 -9.98 4.87 -2.10
CA GLU A 223 -11.25 4.44 -2.72
C GLU A 223 -11.35 2.94 -3.08
N ASN A 224 -10.19 2.30 -3.29
CA ASN A 224 -10.05 0.89 -3.65
C ASN A 224 -9.19 0.13 -2.64
N ALA A 225 -9.07 0.63 -1.42
CA ALA A 225 -8.56 -0.10 -0.26
C ALA A 225 -9.73 -0.71 0.52
N TYR A 226 -9.45 -1.65 1.41
CA TYR A 226 -10.47 -2.20 2.32
C TYR A 226 -9.97 -2.19 3.77
N TYR A 227 -10.90 -2.18 4.72
CA TYR A 227 -10.60 -2.31 6.14
C TYR A 227 -11.62 -3.27 6.77
N SER A 228 -11.16 -4.40 7.31
CA SER A 228 -12.06 -5.47 7.79
C SER A 228 -11.52 -6.17 9.04
N VAL A 229 -12.42 -6.65 9.89
CA VAL A 229 -12.09 -7.44 11.09
C VAL A 229 -11.53 -8.83 10.77
N ILE A 230 -11.89 -9.36 9.59
CA ILE A 230 -11.44 -10.66 9.07
C ILE A 230 -11.28 -10.56 7.55
N SER A 231 -10.41 -11.38 6.95
CA SER A 231 -10.31 -11.43 5.49
C SER A 231 -11.65 -11.85 4.87
N PRO A 232 -11.99 -11.36 3.65
CA PRO A 232 -13.21 -11.79 2.95
C PRO A 232 -13.30 -13.32 2.79
N GLU A 233 -12.17 -13.99 2.63
CA GLU A 233 -12.09 -15.45 2.51
C GLU A 233 -12.33 -16.21 3.82
N GLY A 234 -12.10 -15.56 4.96
CA GLY A 234 -12.25 -16.18 6.27
C GLY A 234 -13.60 -15.92 6.95
N CYS A 235 -14.41 -15.00 6.40
CA CYS A 235 -15.70 -14.59 6.94
C CYS A 235 -16.82 -15.60 6.66
#